data_AF-A0AAN9Z4E9-F1
#
_entry.id   AF-A0AAN9Z4E9-F1
#
_cell.length_a   1.000
_cell.length_b   1.000
_cell.length_c   1.000
_cell.angle_alpha   90.00
_cell.angle_beta   90.00
_cell.angle_gamma   90.00
#
_symmetry.space_group_name_H-M   'P 1'
#
loop_
_entity.id
_entity.type
_entity.pdbx_description
1 polymer ?
#
loop_
_entity_poly.entity_id
_entity_poly.type
_entity_poly.pdbx_seq_one_letter_code
_entity_poly.pdbx_strand_id
1 'polypeptide(L)'
;MASICAVCEKSSEVGGRIYNCDSCRRPLHADCIGLTATEIKALDLRQRVLKLFCLDCEKGLACLPKVLCKLNNLTDTVNKIDKFIFGNEDSTASLFKSEIVNEINDRVLRKNNVIFYNAKESDSELPEERKNFDLKIVMKSLSKICTVSETVKL
;
A
#
# COMPACT_ATOMS: atom_id res chain seq x y z
N MET A 1 -29.74 -22.88 -20.96
CA MET A 1 -28.99 -22.48 -19.75
C MET A 1 -29.79 -21.37 -19.07
N ALA A 2 -30.26 -21.59 -17.85
CA ALA A 2 -31.01 -20.57 -17.11
C ALA A 2 -30.05 -19.42 -16.77
N SER A 3 -30.42 -18.20 -17.13
CA SER A 3 -29.66 -17.00 -16.73
C SER A 3 -30.04 -16.65 -15.29
N ILE A 4 -29.05 -16.41 -14.44
CA ILE A 4 -29.22 -16.10 -13.01
C ILE A 4 -29.03 -14.61 -12.82
N CYS A 5 -29.98 -13.92 -12.21
CA CYS A 5 -29.90 -12.48 -11.98
C CYS A 5 -28.76 -12.12 -11.03
N ALA A 6 -27.95 -11.12 -11.40
CA ALA A 6 -26.81 -10.68 -10.61
C ALA A 6 -27.18 -9.90 -9.33
N VAL A 7 -28.44 -9.51 -9.15
CA VAL A 7 -28.91 -8.73 -7.98
C VAL A 7 -29.57 -9.62 -6.93
N CYS A 8 -30.42 -10.55 -7.36
CA CYS A 8 -31.20 -11.41 -6.45
C CYS A 8 -30.78 -12.88 -6.48
N GLU A 9 -29.83 -13.25 -7.34
CA GLU A 9 -29.27 -14.60 -7.51
C GLU A 9 -30.31 -15.67 -7.88
N LYS A 10 -31.51 -15.27 -8.32
CA LYS A 10 -32.58 -16.16 -8.76
C LYS A 10 -32.60 -16.34 -10.28
N SER A 11 -33.14 -17.46 -10.74
CA SER A 11 -33.31 -17.77 -12.16
C SER A 11 -34.45 -16.96 -12.81
N SER A 12 -34.52 -16.96 -14.14
CA SER A 12 -35.61 -16.37 -14.92
C SER A 12 -36.99 -16.95 -14.63
N GLU A 13 -37.07 -18.18 -14.11
CA GLU A 13 -38.34 -18.86 -13.85
C GLU A 13 -39.07 -18.30 -12.62
N VAL A 14 -38.32 -17.76 -11.66
CA VAL A 14 -38.86 -17.26 -10.38
C VAL A 14 -38.97 -15.73 -10.37
N GLY A 15 -38.03 -15.03 -11.04
CA GLY A 15 -37.94 -13.57 -11.01
C GLY A 15 -38.42 -12.85 -12.27
N GLY A 16 -39.05 -13.56 -13.21
CA GLY A 16 -39.58 -12.98 -14.44
C GLY A 16 -38.52 -12.71 -15.52
N ARG A 17 -38.79 -11.73 -16.39
CA ARG A 17 -37.96 -11.44 -17.57
C ARG A 17 -36.58 -10.94 -17.19
N ILE A 18 -35.55 -11.44 -17.88
CA ILE A 18 -34.16 -11.07 -17.69
C ILE A 18 -33.70 -10.19 -18.86
N TYR A 19 -33.03 -9.10 -18.51
CA TYR A 19 -32.34 -8.20 -19.41
C TYR A 19 -30.85 -8.13 -19.08
N ASN A 20 -30.01 -7.97 -20.10
CA ASN A 20 -28.57 -7.84 -19.90
C ASN A 20 -28.16 -6.37 -19.87
N CYS A 21 -27.31 -6.00 -18.92
CA CYS A 21 -26.66 -4.70 -18.90
C CYS A 21 -25.80 -4.51 -20.17
N ASP A 22 -25.93 -3.38 -20.87
CA ASP A 22 -25.20 -3.10 -22.10
C ASP A 22 -23.69 -2.88 -21.86
N SER A 23 -23.28 -2.52 -20.64
CA SER A 23 -21.87 -2.33 -20.28
C SER A 23 -21.20 -3.61 -19.79
N CYS A 24 -21.74 -4.24 -18.73
CA CYS A 24 -21.09 -5.40 -18.09
C CYS A 24 -21.67 -6.75 -18.51
N ARG A 25 -22.71 -6.75 -19.37
CA ARG A 25 -23.42 -7.94 -19.87
C ARG A 25 -24.01 -8.87 -18.80
N ARG A 26 -24.09 -8.41 -17.55
CA ARG A 26 -24.69 -9.17 -16.46
C ARG A 26 -26.22 -9.26 -16.65
N PRO A 27 -26.83 -10.43 -16.45
CA PRO A 27 -28.28 -10.63 -16.47
C PRO A 27 -28.95 -10.03 -15.22
N LEU A 28 -30.08 -9.36 -15.41
CA LEU A 28 -30.81 -8.63 -14.39
C LEU A 28 -32.31 -8.81 -14.61
N HIS A 29 -33.09 -9.05 -13.54
CA HIS A 29 -34.56 -8.99 -13.65
C HIS A 29 -35.01 -7.55 -13.76
N ALA A 30 -36.03 -7.28 -14.58
CA ALA A 30 -36.63 -5.95 -14.72
C ALA A 30 -37.05 -5.35 -13.37
N ASP A 31 -37.59 -6.19 -12.48
CA ASP A 31 -38.05 -5.77 -11.15
C ASP A 31 -36.87 -5.45 -10.22
N CYS A 32 -35.74 -6.16 -10.33
CA CYS A 32 -34.56 -5.93 -9.49
C CYS A 32 -33.86 -4.59 -9.78
N ILE A 33 -34.05 -4.06 -10.98
CA ILE A 33 -33.52 -2.74 -11.39
C ILE A 33 -34.60 -1.66 -11.43
N GLY A 34 -35.84 -2.00 -11.05
CA GLY A 34 -36.94 -1.05 -10.94
C GLY A 34 -37.44 -0.51 -12.29
N LEU A 35 -37.34 -1.28 -13.37
CA LEU A 35 -37.85 -0.83 -14.67
C LEU A 35 -39.37 -0.72 -14.67
N THR A 36 -39.86 0.37 -15.24
CA THR A 36 -41.28 0.58 -15.50
C THR A 36 -41.76 -0.23 -16.70
N ALA A 37 -43.07 -0.50 -16.78
CA ALA A 37 -43.67 -1.21 -17.92
C ALA A 37 -43.39 -0.55 -19.28
N THR A 38 -43.24 0.78 -19.31
CA THR A 38 -42.86 1.56 -20.49
C THR A 38 -41.42 1.29 -20.93
N GLU A 39 -40.49 1.23 -19.98
CA GLU A 39 -39.08 0.96 -20.27
C GLU A 39 -38.88 -0.49 -20.72
N ILE A 40 -39.56 -1.45 -20.09
CA ILE A 40 -39.57 -2.85 -20.49
C ILE A 40 -39.98 -2.98 -21.97
N LYS A 41 -41.08 -2.32 -22.37
CA LYS A 41 -41.52 -2.30 -23.77
C LYS A 41 -40.48 -1.67 -24.71
N ALA A 42 -39.80 -0.61 -24.27
CA ALA A 42 -38.75 0.03 -25.07
C ALA A 42 -37.51 -0.87 -25.24
N LEU A 43 -37.17 -1.68 -24.23
CA LEU A 43 -36.04 -2.61 -24.27
C LEU A 43 -36.30 -3.84 -25.14
N ASP A 44 -37.57 -4.23 -25.31
CA ASP A 44 -37.98 -5.34 -26.19
C ASP A 44 -37.89 -4.96 -27.70
N LEU A 45 -37.67 -3.68 -28.04
CA LEU A 45 -37.52 -3.24 -29.43
C LEU A 45 -36.18 -3.70 -30.02
N ARG A 46 -36.22 -4.25 -31.25
CA ARG A 46 -35.05 -4.78 -31.97
C ARG A 46 -33.94 -3.75 -32.23
N GLN A 47 -34.29 -2.48 -32.35
CA GLN A 47 -33.37 -1.35 -32.49
C GLN A 47 -33.68 -0.34 -31.40
N ARG A 48 -33.16 -0.59 -30.20
CA ARG A 48 -33.33 0.31 -29.06
C ARG A 48 -32.22 1.36 -29.05
N VAL A 49 -32.62 2.62 -28.87
CA VAL A 49 -31.70 3.73 -28.56
C VAL A 49 -31.41 3.77 -27.06
N LEU A 50 -32.39 3.36 -26.26
CA LEU A 50 -32.27 3.27 -24.81
C LEU A 50 -31.31 2.15 -24.42
N LYS A 51 -30.23 2.52 -23.72
CA LYS A 51 -29.27 1.59 -23.14
C LYS A 51 -29.69 1.26 -21.71
N LEU A 52 -29.58 0.00 -21.33
CA LEU A 52 -29.78 -0.49 -19.98
C LEU A 52 -28.42 -0.63 -19.27
N PHE A 53 -28.25 0.05 -18.15
CA PHE A 53 -27.10 -0.10 -17.27
C PHE A 53 -27.54 -0.65 -15.92
N CYS A 54 -26.72 -1.51 -15.30
CA CYS A 54 -26.91 -1.86 -13.90
C CYS A 54 -26.49 -0.69 -13.00
N LEU A 55 -26.94 -0.71 -11.74
CA LEU A 55 -26.61 0.32 -10.75
C LEU A 55 -25.10 0.51 -10.57
N ASP A 56 -24.30 -0.56 -10.66
CA ASP A 56 -22.85 -0.47 -10.56
C ASP A 56 -22.24 0.26 -11.77
N CYS A 57 -22.72 -0.05 -12.98
CA CYS A 57 -22.25 0.60 -14.20
C CYS A 57 -22.70 2.06 -14.26
N GLU A 58 -23.91 2.37 -13.81
CA GLU A 58 -24.42 3.74 -13.71
C GLU A 58 -23.57 4.58 -12.73
N LYS A 59 -23.33 4.06 -11.53
CA LYS A 59 -22.44 4.69 -10.54
C LYS A 59 -21.01 4.81 -11.07
N GLY A 60 -20.51 3.79 -11.76
CA GLY A 60 -19.19 3.78 -12.37
C GLY A 60 -19.02 4.88 -13.41
N LEU A 61 -20.00 5.05 -14.30
CA LEU A 61 -20.02 6.10 -15.32
C LEU A 61 -20.07 7.51 -14.68
N ALA A 62 -20.86 7.69 -13.63
CA ALA A 62 -20.91 8.97 -12.89
C ALA A 62 -19.59 9.29 -12.18
N CYS A 63 -18.87 8.28 -11.71
CA CYS A 63 -17.57 8.43 -11.03
C CYS A 63 -16.39 8.57 -12.00
N LEU A 64 -16.55 8.18 -13.28
CA LEU A 64 -15.47 8.17 -14.26
C LEU A 64 -14.78 9.54 -14.44
N PRO A 65 -15.49 10.68 -14.54
CA PRO A 65 -14.85 11.99 -14.63
C PRO A 65 -14.00 12.34 -13.40
N LYS A 66 -14.46 11.95 -12.21
CA LYS A 66 -13.72 12.18 -10.95
C LYS A 66 -12.44 11.35 -10.90
N VAL A 67 -12.50 10.10 -11.37
CA VAL A 67 -11.33 9.22 -11.46
C VAL A 67 -10.33 9.77 -12.46
N LEU A 68 -10.79 10.22 -13.64
CA LEU A 68 -9.93 10.87 -14.64
C LEU A 68 -9.23 12.11 -14.08
N CYS A 69 -9.95 12.96 -13.34
CA CYS A 69 -9.36 14.13 -12.68
C CYS A 69 -8.26 13.72 -11.68
N LYS A 70 -8.52 12.70 -10.84
CA LYS A 70 -7.50 12.18 -9.91
C LYS A 70 -6.29 11.58 -10.62
N LEU A 71 -6.49 10.85 -11.70
CA LEU A 71 -5.41 10.31 -12.52
C LEU A 71 -4.56 11.41 -13.13
N ASN A 72 -5.19 12.44 -13.72
CA ASN A 72 -4.46 13.58 -14.28
C ASN A 72 -3.67 14.31 -13.19
N ASN A 73 -4.25 14.54 -12.01
CA ASN A 73 -3.53 15.14 -10.88
C ASN A 73 -2.35 14.28 -10.44
N LEU A 74 -2.50 12.96 -10.40
CA LEU A 74 -1.39 12.04 -10.09
C LEU A 74 -0.30 12.12 -11.15
N THR A 75 -0.65 12.07 -12.43
CA THR A 75 0.29 12.24 -13.54
C THR A 75 1.04 13.57 -13.44
N ASP A 76 0.34 14.66 -13.10
CA ASP A 76 0.96 15.97 -12.88
C ASP A 76 1.91 15.97 -11.69
N THR A 77 1.58 15.28 -10.60
CA THR A 77 2.50 15.15 -9.45
C THR A 77 3.73 14.32 -9.78
N VAL A 78 3.59 13.23 -10.52
CA VAL A 78 4.72 12.41 -10.99
C VAL A 78 5.61 13.22 -11.90
N ASN A 79 5.04 13.91 -12.90
CA ASN A 79 5.79 14.79 -13.79
C ASN A 79 6.50 15.94 -13.04
N LYS A 80 5.90 16.48 -11.98
CA LYS A 80 6.57 17.47 -11.12
C LYS A 80 7.75 16.84 -10.39
N ILE A 81 7.58 15.65 -9.81
CA ILE A 81 8.64 14.93 -9.11
C ILE A 81 9.78 14.60 -10.07
N ASP A 82 9.49 14.09 -11.27
CA ASP A 82 10.50 13.80 -12.29
C ASP A 82 11.28 15.07 -12.66
N LYS A 83 10.59 16.21 -12.83
CA LYS A 83 11.25 17.50 -13.05
C LYS A 83 12.10 17.95 -11.86
N PHE A 84 11.73 17.64 -10.62
CA PHE A 84 12.56 17.91 -9.44
C PHE A 84 13.80 17.00 -9.36
N ILE A 85 13.68 15.74 -9.81
CA ILE A 85 14.77 14.76 -9.77
C ILE A 85 15.77 15.01 -10.89
N PHE A 86 15.30 15.31 -12.11
CA PHE A 86 16.14 15.47 -13.30
C PHE A 86 16.43 16.94 -13.66
N GLY A 87 15.70 17.90 -13.10
CA GLY A 87 15.89 19.34 -13.39
C GLY A 87 16.87 20.06 -12.46
N ASN A 88 17.37 19.42 -11.40
CA ASN A 88 18.40 19.97 -10.53
C ASN A 88 19.74 19.29 -10.81
N GLU A 89 20.40 19.70 -11.90
CA GLU A 89 21.82 19.45 -12.15
C GLU A 89 22.75 20.35 -11.28
N ASP A 90 22.34 20.71 -10.06
CA ASP A 90 23.29 21.18 -9.05
C ASP A 90 23.92 19.94 -8.41
N SER A 91 24.98 19.43 -9.06
CA SER A 91 25.72 18.22 -8.66
C SER A 91 26.22 18.25 -7.20
N THR A 92 26.26 19.41 -6.57
CA THR A 92 26.63 19.58 -5.16
C THR A 92 25.51 19.13 -4.21
N ALA A 93 24.24 19.44 -4.48
CA ALA A 93 23.12 19.10 -3.59
C ALA A 93 22.83 17.58 -3.53
N SER A 94 23.15 16.85 -4.60
CA SER A 94 23.00 15.39 -4.68
C SER A 94 24.00 14.65 -3.78
N LEU A 95 25.25 15.13 -3.74
CA LEU A 95 26.30 14.57 -2.86
C LEU A 95 25.95 14.77 -1.38
N PHE A 96 25.51 15.98 -1.00
CA PHE A 96 25.11 16.27 0.39
C PHE A 96 23.91 15.42 0.84
N LYS A 97 22.94 15.13 -0.03
CA LYS A 97 21.81 14.26 0.32
C LYS A 97 22.25 12.83 0.61
N SER A 98 23.17 12.28 -0.17
CA SER A 98 23.68 10.94 0.08
C SER A 98 24.49 10.86 1.37
N GLU A 99 25.31 11.86 1.67
CA GLU A 99 26.12 11.90 2.90
C GLU A 99 25.26 11.98 4.15
N ILE A 100 24.24 12.85 4.16
CA ILE A 100 23.31 12.98 5.31
C ILE A 100 22.51 11.69 5.52
N VAL A 101 22.04 11.06 4.43
CA VAL A 101 21.31 9.79 4.53
C VAL A 101 22.20 8.68 5.08
N ASN A 102 23.44 8.58 4.60
CA ASN A 102 24.42 7.61 5.09
C ASN A 102 24.74 7.84 6.57
N GLU A 103 24.94 9.10 6.98
CA GLU A 103 25.21 9.46 8.37
C GLU A 103 24.05 9.09 9.31
N ILE A 104 22.80 9.39 8.90
CA ILE A 104 21.61 9.01 9.67
C ILE A 104 21.54 7.49 9.80
N ASN A 105 21.82 6.76 8.73
CA ASN A 105 21.79 5.30 8.75
C ASN A 105 22.88 4.73 9.68
N ASP A 106 24.09 5.30 9.65
CA ASP A 106 25.17 4.95 10.55
C ASP A 106 24.85 5.23 12.02
N ARG A 107 24.13 6.33 12.31
CA ARG A 107 23.63 6.62 13.66
C ARG A 107 22.59 5.58 14.10
N VAL A 108 21.69 5.17 13.20
CA VAL A 108 20.68 4.15 13.50
C VAL A 108 21.32 2.79 13.75
N LEU A 109 22.35 2.41 12.99
CA LEU A 109 23.09 1.16 13.19
C LEU A 109 23.85 1.16 14.53
N ARG A 110 24.42 2.31 14.91
CA ARG A 110 25.23 2.44 16.13
C ARG A 110 24.45 2.88 17.37
N LYS A 111 23.14 3.17 17.26
CA LYS A 111 22.33 3.70 18.38
C LYS A 111 22.29 2.78 19.61
N ASN A 112 22.48 1.49 19.40
CA ASN A 112 22.50 0.48 20.45
C ASN A 112 23.92 0.04 20.84
N ASN A 113 24.96 0.67 20.29
CA ASN A 113 26.33 0.35 20.65
C ASN A 113 26.62 0.89 22.05
N VAL A 114 27.17 0.02 22.90
CA VAL A 114 27.58 0.37 24.26
C VAL A 114 29.09 0.50 24.28
N ILE A 115 29.59 1.64 24.77
CA ILE A 115 31.03 1.91 24.92
C ILE A 115 31.41 1.67 26.38
N PHE A 116 32.37 0.77 26.61
CA PHE A 116 32.92 0.52 27.93
C PHE A 116 34.10 1.47 28.20
N TYR A 117 33.89 2.45 29.07
CA TYR A 117 34.94 3.38 29.46
C TYR A 117 35.94 2.73 30.44
N ASN A 118 37.23 3.02 30.27
CA ASN A 118 38.31 2.51 31.13
C ASN A 118 38.46 0.97 31.13
N ALA A 119 38.00 0.31 30.06
CA ALA A 119 38.34 -1.08 29.81
C ALA A 119 39.81 -1.17 29.35
N LYS A 120 40.55 -2.16 29.84
CA LYS A 120 41.88 -2.45 29.31
C LYS A 120 41.72 -2.96 27.88
N GLU A 121 42.50 -2.44 26.95
CA GLU A 121 42.54 -2.95 25.57
C GLU A 121 43.45 -4.17 25.48
N SER A 122 43.28 -4.96 24.41
CA SER A 122 44.14 -6.10 24.13
C SER A 122 45.38 -5.66 23.37
N ASP A 123 46.57 -6.07 23.84
CA ASP A 123 47.85 -5.82 23.16
C ASP A 123 48.14 -6.83 22.03
N SER A 124 47.21 -7.74 21.70
CA SER A 124 47.42 -8.76 20.65
C SER A 124 47.21 -8.17 19.26
N GLU A 125 48.09 -8.53 18.32
CA GLU A 125 47.97 -8.18 16.90
C GLU A 125 46.94 -9.04 16.16
N LEU A 126 46.53 -10.19 16.73
CA LEU A 126 45.60 -11.12 16.11
C LEU A 126 44.13 -10.70 16.37
N PRO A 127 43.32 -10.47 15.31
CA PRO A 127 41.93 -10.01 15.45
C PRO A 127 41.03 -10.95 16.27
N GLU A 128 41.23 -12.26 16.12
CA GLU A 128 40.50 -13.31 16.85
C GLU A 128 40.76 -13.23 18.37
N GLU A 129 42.02 -12.99 18.77
CA GLU A 129 42.40 -12.90 20.18
C GLU A 129 41.87 -11.63 20.83
N ARG A 130 41.90 -10.50 20.12
CA ARG A 130 41.30 -9.23 20.55
C ARG A 130 39.81 -9.38 20.80
N LYS A 131 39.08 -9.98 19.87
CA LYS A 131 37.63 -10.21 19.99
C LYS A 131 37.30 -11.09 21.20
N ASN A 132 38.07 -12.14 21.41
CA ASN A 132 37.91 -13.04 22.56
C ASN A 132 38.24 -12.34 23.90
N PHE A 133 39.22 -11.44 23.91
CA PHE A 133 39.56 -10.63 25.06
C PHE A 133 38.46 -9.63 25.40
N ASP A 134 37.95 -8.91 24.40
CA ASP A 134 36.85 -7.95 24.56
C ASP A 134 35.58 -8.64 25.08
N LEU A 135 35.24 -9.81 24.53
CA LEU A 135 34.13 -10.64 25.01
C LEU A 135 34.26 -10.99 26.49
N LYS A 136 35.46 -11.35 26.96
CA LYS A 136 35.70 -11.65 28.38
C LYS A 136 35.50 -10.41 29.26
N ILE A 137 35.94 -9.24 28.82
CA ILE A 137 35.75 -7.97 29.54
C ILE A 137 34.27 -7.60 29.63
N VAL A 138 33.53 -7.72 28.53
CA VAL A 138 32.10 -7.45 28.47
C VAL A 138 31.35 -8.38 29.43
N MET A 139 31.61 -9.69 29.38
CA MET A 139 30.96 -10.67 30.26
C MET A 139 31.26 -10.41 31.74
N LYS A 140 32.51 -10.05 32.07
CA LYS A 140 32.91 -9.69 33.44
C LYS A 140 32.24 -8.41 33.94
N SER A 141 31.99 -7.46 33.05
CA SER A 141 31.32 -6.20 33.40
C SER A 141 29.82 -6.41 33.57
N LEU A 142 29.20 -7.19 32.68
CA LEU A 142 27.78 -7.54 32.76
C LEU A 142 27.47 -8.37 34.02
N SER A 143 28.31 -9.33 34.37
CA SER A 143 28.08 -10.15 35.58
C SER A 143 28.06 -9.32 36.86
N LYS A 144 28.91 -8.28 36.96
CA LYS A 144 28.89 -7.34 38.09
C LYS A 144 27.62 -6.49 38.15
N ILE A 145 27.05 -6.12 37.00
CA ILE A 145 25.82 -5.32 36.95
C ILE A 145 24.61 -6.18 37.32
N CYS A 146 24.53 -7.40 36.80
CA CYS A 146 23.40 -8.30 37.07
C CYS A 146 23.28 -8.71 38.55
N THR A 147 24.39 -8.77 39.30
CA THR A 147 24.36 -9.07 40.75
C THR A 147 23.88 -7.92 41.63
N VAL A 148 23.83 -6.68 41.11
CA VAL A 148 23.42 -5.49 41.88
C VAL A 148 21.90 -5.30 41.88
N SER A 149 21.16 -6.03 41.02
CA SER A 149 19.71 -5.85 40.88
C SER A 149 18.87 -6.42 42.04
N GLU A 150 19.48 -7.13 43.00
CA GLU A 150 18.79 -7.66 44.19
C GLU A 150 18.84 -6.74 45.43
N THR A 151 19.61 -5.64 45.41
CA THR A 151 19.81 -4.76 46.59
C THR A 151 19.22 -3.36 46.48
N VAL A 152 18.36 -3.08 45.49
CA VAL A 152 17.54 -1.86 45.49
C VAL A 152 16.12 -2.21 45.93
N LYS A 153 15.94 -2.39 47.25
CA LYS A 153 14.65 -2.19 47.90
C LYS A 153 14.44 -0.68 48.08
N LEU A 154 13.27 -0.23 47.65
CA LEU A 154 12.70 1.13 47.79
C LEU A 154 12.99 1.79 49.14
#